data_AF-A0A3B9X6J2-F1
#
_entry.id   AF-A0A3B9X6J2-F1
#
_cell.length_a   1.000
_cell.length_b   1.000
_cell.length_c   1.000
_cell.angle_alpha   90.00
_cell.angle_beta   90.00
_cell.angle_gamma   90.00
#
_symmetry.space_group_name_H-M   'P 1'
#
loop_
_entity.id
_entity.type
_entity.pdbx_description
1 polymer ?
#
loop_
_entity_poly.entity_id
_entity_poly.type
_entity_poly.pdbx_seq_one_letter_code
_entity_poly.pdbx_strand_id
1 'polypeptide(L)'
;MFVADTQVKGLFQKKGVTGDKWVVKAKQRGINKPVTVTLGRVDVIQVRDARRLAREKLAILAQGINPNTQDKKARATDQYLGITLEQALSEYLNLRQLKPSTLTSYRQVVARSFADWLHKPLREISRRDVLSRYQDIQNGIAKRAIQPEKANVRGLAEAQKAMRYLSAIMNSYANDTYQGKSVLPDGNPVRVLSDKRVRSQLKPRRTFLNTSARTKIFDVIALAHHASYCGKIKPQHADFVYLLLITGMRFQEARLLRWQNIDSWSYTITDTKNGVDHVLPITPSVKQLFERNRFD
;
A
#
# COMPACT_ATOMS: atom_id res chain seq x y z
N MET A 1 -17.29 -46.22 -12.36
CA MET A 1 -17.67 -47.45 -11.63
C MET A 1 -16.87 -47.52 -10.32
N PHE A 2 -17.46 -47.98 -9.21
CA PHE A 2 -16.76 -48.19 -7.94
C PHE A 2 -16.60 -49.68 -7.69
N VAL A 3 -15.39 -50.14 -7.38
CA VAL A 3 -15.08 -51.52 -7.00
C VAL A 3 -14.77 -51.52 -5.50
N ALA A 4 -15.49 -52.29 -4.69
CA ALA A 4 -15.30 -52.32 -3.24
C ALA A 4 -14.04 -53.11 -2.85
N ASP A 5 -13.32 -52.64 -1.82
CA ASP A 5 -12.24 -53.42 -1.22
C ASP A 5 -12.80 -54.59 -0.40
N THR A 6 -12.08 -55.71 -0.39
CA THR A 6 -12.51 -56.94 0.29
C THR A 6 -12.28 -56.92 1.80
N GLN A 7 -11.37 -56.08 2.31
CA GLN A 7 -11.00 -56.08 3.74
C GLN A 7 -11.53 -54.86 4.51
N VAL A 8 -11.64 -53.69 3.88
CA VAL A 8 -12.10 -52.45 4.53
C VAL A 8 -13.43 -52.01 3.94
N LYS A 9 -14.52 -52.25 4.70
CA LYS A 9 -15.86 -51.77 4.35
C LYS A 9 -15.84 -50.24 4.22
N GLY A 10 -16.35 -49.74 3.09
CA GLY A 10 -16.39 -48.30 2.80
C GLY A 10 -15.21 -47.78 1.99
N LEU A 11 -14.17 -48.60 1.74
CA LEU A 11 -13.11 -48.30 0.77
C LEU A 11 -13.49 -48.82 -0.62
N PHE A 12 -13.29 -48.00 -1.64
CA PHE A 12 -13.56 -48.34 -3.03
C PHE A 12 -12.44 -47.85 -3.95
N GLN A 13 -12.21 -48.57 -5.04
CA GLN A 13 -11.50 -48.10 -6.23
C GLN A 13 -12.51 -47.47 -7.19
N LYS A 14 -12.40 -46.16 -7.41
CA LYS A 14 -13.23 -45.41 -8.35
C LYS A 14 -12.52 -45.34 -9.71
N LYS A 15 -13.12 -45.97 -10.72
CA LYS A 15 -12.66 -45.86 -12.12
C LYS A 15 -12.89 -44.45 -12.66
N GLY A 16 -11.86 -43.85 -13.24
CA GLY A 16 -11.88 -42.49 -13.79
C GLY A 16 -11.16 -42.41 -15.15
N VAL A 17 -11.48 -41.38 -15.93
CA VAL A 17 -10.91 -41.18 -17.29
C VAL A 17 -9.40 -40.95 -17.25
N THR A 18 -8.90 -40.27 -16.21
CA THR A 18 -7.48 -39.95 -16.01
C THR A 18 -6.75 -40.94 -15.10
N GLY A 19 -7.36 -42.11 -14.85
CA GLY A 19 -6.84 -43.15 -13.96
C GLY A 19 -7.71 -43.38 -12.73
N ASP A 20 -7.51 -44.55 -12.12
CA ASP A 20 -8.28 -45.02 -10.98
C ASP A 20 -7.83 -44.36 -9.68
N LYS A 21 -8.78 -44.14 -8.77
CA LYS A 21 -8.52 -43.49 -7.47
C LYS A 21 -9.09 -44.30 -6.31
N TRP A 22 -8.35 -44.34 -5.21
CA TRP A 22 -8.86 -44.83 -3.93
C TRP A 22 -9.78 -43.78 -3.31
N VAL A 23 -10.97 -44.20 -2.89
CA VAL A 23 -11.96 -43.34 -2.27
C VAL A 23 -12.64 -44.05 -1.10
N VAL A 24 -12.96 -43.29 -0.07
CA VAL A 24 -13.77 -43.73 1.06
C VAL A 24 -15.17 -43.19 0.88
N LYS A 25 -16.19 -44.05 0.98
CA LYS A 25 -17.60 -43.63 0.99
C LYS A 25 -18.28 -44.16 2.25
N ALA A 26 -18.60 -43.26 3.16
CA ALA A 26 -19.28 -43.57 4.42
C ALA A 26 -20.18 -42.41 4.87
N LYS A 27 -21.12 -42.69 5.77
CA LYS A 27 -21.97 -41.65 6.38
C LYS A 27 -21.19 -40.94 7.48
N GLN A 28 -21.35 -39.63 7.59
CA GLN A 28 -20.85 -38.85 8.71
C GLN A 28 -21.79 -39.06 9.91
N ARG A 29 -21.25 -39.29 11.12
CA ARG A 29 -22.08 -39.39 12.32
C ARG A 29 -22.90 -38.11 12.50
N GLY A 30 -24.21 -38.28 12.76
CA GLY A 30 -25.17 -37.19 12.89
C GLY A 30 -25.77 -36.67 11.57
N ILE A 31 -25.27 -37.13 10.41
CA ILE A 31 -25.80 -36.74 9.10
C ILE A 31 -26.08 -38.00 8.26
N ASN A 32 -27.33 -38.23 7.88
CA ASN A 32 -27.72 -39.41 7.10
C ASN A 32 -27.35 -39.32 5.60
N LYS A 33 -26.29 -38.59 5.25
CA LYS A 33 -25.81 -38.39 3.88
C LYS A 33 -24.43 -39.03 3.70
N PRO A 34 -24.22 -39.89 2.69
CA PRO A 34 -22.92 -40.47 2.43
C PRO A 34 -21.94 -39.41 1.90
N VAL A 35 -20.77 -39.33 2.52
CA VAL A 35 -19.64 -38.47 2.12
C VAL A 35 -18.63 -39.33 1.37
N THR A 36 -18.12 -38.81 0.25
CA THR A 36 -17.04 -39.46 -0.50
C THR A 36 -15.74 -38.67 -0.33
N VAL A 37 -14.71 -39.29 0.25
CA VAL A 37 -13.37 -38.70 0.45
C VAL A 37 -12.41 -39.37 -0.50
N THR A 38 -11.63 -38.60 -1.26
CA THR A 38 -10.61 -39.16 -2.17
C THR A 38 -9.28 -39.29 -1.43
N LEU A 39 -8.66 -40.47 -1.46
CA LEU A 39 -7.39 -40.73 -0.80
C LEU A 39 -6.19 -40.46 -1.72
N GLY A 40 -6.31 -40.80 -3.00
CA GLY A 40 -5.27 -40.60 -4.00
C GLY A 40 -5.45 -41.53 -5.20
N ARG A 41 -4.49 -41.51 -6.12
CA ARG A 41 -4.50 -42.40 -7.29
C ARG A 41 -4.01 -43.80 -6.93
N VAL A 42 -4.53 -44.82 -7.60
CA VAL A 42 -4.22 -46.23 -7.33
C VAL A 42 -2.80 -46.61 -7.75
N ASP A 43 -2.25 -45.95 -8.77
CA ASP A 43 -0.87 -46.12 -9.24
C ASP A 43 0.18 -45.57 -8.24
N VAL A 44 -0.19 -44.58 -7.43
CA VAL A 44 0.70 -43.96 -6.43
C VAL A 44 0.55 -44.61 -5.05
N ILE A 45 -0.69 -44.94 -4.66
CA ILE A 45 -0.99 -45.47 -3.33
C ILE A 45 -1.32 -46.95 -3.42
N GLN A 46 -0.44 -47.78 -2.87
CA GLN A 46 -0.62 -49.22 -2.78
C GLN A 46 -1.84 -49.58 -1.91
N VAL A 47 -2.47 -50.72 -2.17
CA VAL A 47 -3.73 -51.12 -1.51
C VAL A 47 -3.60 -51.17 0.03
N ARG A 48 -2.42 -51.56 0.53
CA ARG A 48 -2.12 -51.62 1.98
C ARG A 48 -2.21 -50.23 2.62
N ASP A 49 -1.59 -49.22 1.99
CA ASP A 49 -1.62 -47.84 2.46
C ASP A 49 -3.00 -47.20 2.28
N ALA A 50 -3.68 -47.51 1.16
CA ALA A 50 -5.05 -47.08 0.93
C ALA A 50 -5.99 -47.59 2.03
N ARG A 51 -5.85 -48.85 2.47
CA ARG A 51 -6.60 -49.42 3.60
C ARG A 51 -6.30 -48.71 4.92
N ARG A 52 -5.04 -48.37 5.19
CA ARG A 52 -4.64 -47.60 6.39
C ARG A 52 -5.30 -46.21 6.40
N LEU A 53 -5.09 -45.43 5.33
CA LEU A 53 -5.67 -44.10 5.16
C LEU A 53 -7.21 -44.13 5.17
N ALA A 54 -7.81 -45.20 4.63
CA ALA A 54 -9.25 -45.38 4.66
C ALA A 54 -9.78 -45.50 6.09
N ARG A 55 -9.14 -46.32 6.93
CA ARG A 55 -9.54 -46.47 8.34
C ARG A 55 -9.43 -45.15 9.10
N GLU A 56 -8.38 -44.37 8.85
CA GLU A 56 -8.23 -43.03 9.45
C GLU A 56 -9.38 -42.09 9.06
N LYS A 57 -9.70 -41.98 7.76
CA LYS A 57 -10.79 -41.11 7.29
C LYS A 57 -12.17 -41.62 7.73
N LEU A 58 -12.37 -42.93 7.82
CA LEU A 58 -13.58 -43.55 8.38
C LEU A 58 -13.75 -43.22 9.86
N ALA A 59 -12.66 -43.26 10.65
CA ALA A 59 -12.69 -42.88 12.06
C ALA A 59 -13.09 -41.40 12.24
N ILE A 60 -12.55 -40.49 11.41
CA ILE A 60 -12.91 -39.07 11.43
C ILE A 60 -14.41 -38.87 11.10
N LEU A 61 -14.92 -39.58 10.09
CA LEU A 61 -16.35 -39.55 9.74
C LEU A 61 -17.24 -40.11 10.86
N ALA A 62 -16.77 -41.15 11.57
CA ALA A 62 -17.44 -41.74 12.72
C ALA A 62 -17.45 -40.81 13.95
N GLN A 63 -16.44 -39.94 14.08
CA GLN A 63 -16.43 -38.85 15.06
C GLN A 63 -17.37 -37.69 14.67
N GLY A 64 -17.97 -37.73 13.48
CA GLY A 64 -18.89 -36.70 13.00
C GLY A 64 -18.19 -35.53 12.30
N ILE A 65 -16.91 -35.65 11.97
CA ILE A 65 -16.14 -34.62 11.25
C ILE A 65 -16.07 -35.02 9.77
N ASN A 66 -16.32 -34.08 8.85
CA ASN A 66 -16.19 -34.32 7.42
C ASN A 66 -14.81 -33.88 6.90
N PRO A 67 -13.92 -34.82 6.51
CA PRO A 67 -12.56 -34.49 6.08
C PRO A 67 -12.50 -33.50 4.90
N ASN A 68 -13.41 -33.61 3.93
CA ASN A 68 -13.41 -32.71 2.76
C ASN A 68 -13.70 -31.27 3.18
N THR A 69 -14.60 -31.08 4.15
CA THR A 69 -14.92 -29.73 4.65
C THR A 69 -13.78 -29.16 5.49
N GLN A 70 -13.09 -30.00 6.25
CA GLN A 70 -11.91 -29.62 7.03
C GLN A 70 -10.76 -29.22 6.10
N ASP A 71 -10.46 -30.02 5.09
CA ASP A 71 -9.41 -29.73 4.10
C ASP A 71 -9.74 -28.46 3.30
N LYS A 72 -11.01 -28.26 2.91
CA LYS A 72 -11.46 -27.01 2.26
C LYS A 72 -11.27 -25.80 3.17
N LYS A 73 -11.64 -25.92 4.45
CA LYS A 73 -11.46 -24.87 5.46
C LYS A 73 -9.98 -24.56 5.70
N ALA A 74 -9.12 -25.57 5.72
CA ALA A 74 -7.67 -25.41 5.87
C ALA A 74 -7.07 -24.66 4.68
N ARG A 75 -7.39 -25.08 3.44
CA ARG A 75 -6.91 -24.40 2.22
C ARG A 75 -7.35 -22.95 2.14
N ALA A 76 -8.63 -22.68 2.46
CA ALA A 76 -9.15 -21.31 2.50
C ALA A 76 -8.43 -20.47 3.57
N THR A 77 -8.12 -21.08 4.71
CA THR A 77 -7.32 -20.43 5.78
C THR A 77 -5.92 -20.11 5.30
N ASP A 78 -5.22 -21.06 4.69
CA ASP A 78 -3.86 -20.84 4.19
C ASP A 78 -3.83 -19.77 3.09
N GLN A 79 -4.85 -19.75 2.22
CA GLN A 79 -4.98 -18.71 1.20
C GLN A 79 -5.19 -17.32 1.81
N TYR A 80 -6.09 -17.18 2.78
CA TYR A 80 -6.36 -15.89 3.43
C TYR A 80 -5.14 -15.40 4.25
N LEU A 81 -4.54 -16.29 5.03
CA LEU A 81 -3.32 -15.98 5.81
C LEU A 81 -2.12 -15.72 4.90
N GLY A 82 -2.14 -16.24 3.67
CA GLY A 82 -1.14 -16.02 2.63
C GLY A 82 -1.28 -14.70 1.90
N ILE A 83 -2.12 -13.76 2.34
CA ILE A 83 -2.28 -12.45 1.71
C ILE A 83 -0.93 -11.75 1.58
N THR A 84 -0.63 -11.32 0.36
CA THR A 84 0.64 -10.69 0.01
C THR A 84 0.63 -9.19 0.31
N LEU A 85 1.82 -8.57 0.40
CA LEU A 85 1.93 -7.12 0.59
C LEU A 85 1.25 -6.31 -0.53
N GLU A 86 1.32 -6.77 -1.77
CA GLU A 86 0.68 -6.13 -2.91
C GLU A 86 -0.86 -6.17 -2.84
N GLN A 87 -1.42 -7.33 -2.50
CA GLN A 87 -2.86 -7.50 -2.27
C GLN A 87 -3.32 -6.62 -1.10
N ALA A 88 -2.58 -6.67 0.01
CA ALA A 88 -2.85 -5.86 1.19
C ALA A 88 -2.80 -4.35 0.91
N LEU A 89 -1.83 -3.89 0.11
CA LEU A 89 -1.78 -2.50 -0.36
C LEU A 89 -3.03 -2.14 -1.17
N SER A 90 -3.41 -2.99 -2.11
CA SER A 90 -4.54 -2.73 -3.02
C SER A 90 -5.85 -2.65 -2.26
N GLU A 91 -6.11 -3.61 -1.36
CA GLU A 91 -7.27 -3.60 -0.47
C GLU A 91 -7.26 -2.39 0.47
N TYR A 92 -6.13 -2.10 1.11
CA TYR A 92 -5.98 -0.92 1.99
C TYR A 92 -6.32 0.40 1.29
N LEU A 93 -5.88 0.56 0.02
CA LEU A 93 -6.17 1.75 -0.76
C LEU A 93 -7.62 1.81 -1.25
N ASN A 94 -8.23 0.66 -1.58
CA ASN A 94 -9.62 0.60 -2.04
C ASN A 94 -10.63 0.90 -0.93
N LEU A 95 -10.30 0.59 0.33
CA LEU A 95 -11.15 0.85 1.48
C LEU A 95 -11.16 2.33 1.93
N ARG A 96 -10.31 3.19 1.34
CA ARG A 96 -10.11 4.56 1.81
C ARG A 96 -10.38 5.58 0.71
N GLN A 97 -11.08 6.64 1.07
CA GLN A 97 -11.21 7.83 0.23
C GLN A 97 -9.96 8.70 0.37
N LEU A 98 -8.98 8.49 -0.52
CA LEU A 98 -7.72 9.25 -0.55
C LEU A 98 -7.62 10.08 -1.83
N LYS A 99 -7.00 11.26 -1.74
CA LYS A 99 -6.68 12.06 -2.94
C LYS A 99 -5.82 11.25 -3.92
N PRO A 100 -5.98 11.41 -5.25
CA PRO A 100 -5.21 10.67 -6.26
C PRO A 100 -3.69 10.78 -6.07
N SER A 101 -3.18 11.95 -5.68
CA SER A 101 -1.75 12.16 -5.39
C SER A 101 -1.25 11.34 -4.20
N THR A 102 -2.11 11.12 -3.19
CA THR A 102 -1.81 10.26 -2.04
C THR A 102 -1.76 8.80 -2.47
N LEU A 103 -2.71 8.33 -3.28
CA LEU A 103 -2.70 6.96 -3.84
C LEU A 103 -1.42 6.69 -4.63
N THR A 104 -1.06 7.62 -5.53
CA THR A 104 0.17 7.54 -6.33
C THR A 104 1.41 7.51 -5.42
N SER A 105 1.45 8.35 -4.38
CA SER A 105 2.55 8.36 -3.42
C SER A 105 2.69 7.04 -2.66
N TYR A 106 1.59 6.41 -2.24
CA TYR A 106 1.62 5.07 -1.62
C TYR A 106 2.21 4.04 -2.58
N ARG A 107 1.66 3.92 -3.80
CA ARG A 107 2.11 2.94 -4.80
C ARG A 107 3.58 3.11 -5.14
N GLN A 108 4.02 4.34 -5.44
CA GLN A 108 5.40 4.63 -5.80
C GLN A 108 6.38 4.34 -4.66
N VAL A 109 6.03 4.73 -3.42
CA VAL A 109 6.92 4.49 -2.28
C VAL A 109 7.00 3.00 -1.96
N VAL A 110 5.88 2.28 -1.99
CA VAL A 110 5.88 0.84 -1.71
C VAL A 110 6.64 0.08 -2.78
N ALA A 111 6.38 0.33 -4.08
CA ALA A 111 7.10 -0.31 -5.17
C ALA A 111 8.61 -0.04 -5.11
N ARG A 112 9.02 1.20 -4.81
CA ARG A 112 10.44 1.55 -4.73
C ARG A 112 11.15 0.98 -3.50
N SER A 113 10.47 0.93 -2.35
CA SER A 113 11.08 0.57 -1.07
C SER A 113 10.94 -0.90 -0.70
N PHE A 114 9.95 -1.61 -1.27
CA PHE A 114 9.59 -2.98 -0.89
C PHE A 114 9.28 -3.86 -2.11
N ALA A 115 9.87 -3.56 -3.27
CA ALA A 115 9.65 -4.31 -4.53
C ALA A 115 9.80 -5.84 -4.34
N ASP A 116 10.84 -6.28 -3.64
CA ASP A 116 11.12 -7.69 -3.37
C ASP A 116 10.21 -8.32 -2.30
N TRP A 117 9.33 -7.53 -1.67
CA TRP A 117 8.36 -7.99 -0.68
C TRP A 117 6.92 -7.98 -1.21
N LEU A 118 6.67 -7.45 -2.41
CA LEU A 118 5.32 -7.32 -2.96
C LEU A 118 4.55 -8.66 -2.97
N HIS A 119 5.23 -9.74 -3.36
CA HIS A 119 4.64 -11.08 -3.42
C HIS A 119 4.86 -11.90 -2.15
N LYS A 120 5.47 -11.33 -1.11
CA LYS A 120 5.64 -12.03 0.17
C LYS A 120 4.34 -11.95 0.99
N PRO A 121 3.90 -13.06 1.60
CA PRO A 121 2.84 -13.02 2.59
C PRO A 121 3.16 -12.06 3.73
N LEU A 122 2.17 -11.28 4.20
CA LEU A 122 2.37 -10.30 5.28
C LEU A 122 2.99 -10.93 6.53
N ARG A 123 2.55 -12.15 6.86
CA ARG A 123 3.00 -12.90 8.04
C ARG A 123 4.47 -13.32 8.01
N GLU A 124 5.10 -13.31 6.84
CA GLU A 124 6.51 -13.66 6.68
C GLU A 124 7.44 -12.45 6.84
N ILE A 125 6.90 -11.24 6.84
CA ILE A 125 7.69 -10.02 7.03
C ILE A 125 8.00 -9.87 8.52
N SER A 126 9.24 -10.18 8.91
CA SER A 126 9.62 -10.18 10.32
C SER A 126 10.03 -8.80 10.83
N ARG A 127 10.06 -8.65 12.16
CA ARG A 127 10.61 -7.47 12.85
C ARG A 127 12.08 -7.22 12.47
N ARG A 128 12.87 -8.27 12.23
CA ARG A 128 14.27 -8.15 11.78
C ARG A 128 14.34 -7.59 10.37
N ASP A 129 13.49 -8.09 9.47
CA ASP A 129 13.45 -7.64 8.07
C ASP A 129 13.11 -6.16 7.97
N VAL A 130 12.12 -5.69 8.72
CA VAL A 130 11.76 -4.26 8.80
C VAL A 130 12.96 -3.41 9.24
N LEU A 131 13.67 -3.83 10.29
CA LEU A 131 14.82 -3.10 10.79
C LEU A 131 15.94 -3.01 9.76
N SER A 132 16.27 -4.14 9.12
CA SER A 132 17.26 -4.17 8.03
C SER A 132 16.82 -3.24 6.89
N ARG A 133 15.58 -3.38 6.44
CA ARG A 133 15.05 -2.57 5.33
C ARG A 133 15.09 -1.08 5.62
N TYR A 134 14.82 -0.67 6.86
CA TYR A 134 14.89 0.73 7.28
C TYR A 134 16.31 1.30 7.14
N GLN A 135 17.34 0.50 7.43
CA GLN A 135 18.74 0.87 7.24
C GLN A 135 19.13 0.82 5.75
N ASP A 136 18.67 -0.20 5.01
CA ASP A 136 18.97 -0.37 3.59
C ASP A 136 18.46 0.78 2.74
N ILE A 137 17.26 1.31 3.03
CA ILE A 137 16.72 2.48 2.34
C ILE A 137 17.62 3.72 2.57
N GLN A 138 18.07 3.93 3.81
CA GLN A 138 18.95 5.06 4.13
C GLN A 138 20.30 4.94 3.42
N ASN A 139 20.96 3.80 3.61
CA ASN A 139 22.27 3.50 3.03
C ASN A 139 22.23 3.56 1.51
N GLY A 140 21.21 2.96 0.89
CA GLY A 140 21.04 2.95 -0.55
C GLY A 140 20.84 4.35 -1.13
N ILE A 141 20.12 5.24 -0.44
CA ILE A 141 19.95 6.64 -0.88
C ILE A 141 21.22 7.45 -0.65
N ALA A 142 21.88 7.28 0.50
CA ALA A 142 23.13 7.95 0.81
C ALA A 142 24.23 7.63 -0.22
N LYS A 143 24.37 6.36 -0.62
CA LYS A 143 25.34 5.92 -1.65
C LYS A 143 25.11 6.55 -3.04
N ARG A 144 23.86 6.88 -3.38
CA ARG A 144 23.48 7.48 -4.67
C ARG A 144 23.45 9.01 -4.63
N ALA A 145 23.73 9.62 -3.47
CA ALA A 145 23.59 11.05 -3.29
C ALA A 145 24.73 11.80 -3.98
N ILE A 146 24.37 12.65 -4.96
CA ILE A 146 25.31 13.57 -5.62
C ILE A 146 25.44 14.88 -4.85
N GLN A 147 24.38 15.27 -4.12
CA GLN A 147 24.30 16.55 -3.42
C GLN A 147 24.78 16.43 -1.96
N PRO A 148 25.39 17.50 -1.41
CA PRO A 148 25.89 17.51 -0.03
C PRO A 148 24.75 17.30 0.97
N GLU A 149 25.06 16.73 2.13
CA GLU A 149 24.07 16.56 3.20
C GLU A 149 23.46 17.91 3.63
N LYS A 150 22.19 17.89 4.02
CA LYS A 150 21.46 19.08 4.49
C LYS A 150 21.19 18.94 5.99
N ALA A 151 20.06 19.43 6.47
CA ALA A 151 19.69 19.37 7.88
C ALA A 151 19.47 17.94 8.43
N ASN A 152 19.26 16.94 7.57
CA ASN A 152 19.00 15.56 7.95
C ASN A 152 19.87 14.59 7.14
N VAL A 153 20.20 13.46 7.77
CA VAL A 153 20.87 12.32 7.15
C VAL A 153 20.13 11.90 5.88
N ARG A 154 20.90 11.62 4.82
CA ARG A 154 20.37 11.23 3.52
C ARG A 154 19.54 9.95 3.62
N GLY A 155 18.34 9.98 3.03
CA GLY A 155 17.42 8.84 3.02
C GLY A 155 16.61 8.62 4.29
N LEU A 156 16.88 9.36 5.40
CA LEU A 156 16.14 9.22 6.65
C LEU A 156 14.65 9.53 6.49
N ALA A 157 14.34 10.64 5.82
CA ALA A 157 12.94 11.05 5.59
C ALA A 157 12.19 10.05 4.71
N GLU A 158 12.85 9.54 3.67
CA GLU A 158 12.32 8.54 2.76
C GLU A 158 12.08 7.20 3.47
N ALA A 159 13.03 6.74 4.29
CA ALA A 159 12.89 5.52 5.09
C ALA A 159 11.74 5.65 6.09
N GLN A 160 11.63 6.78 6.80
CA GLN A 160 10.50 7.03 7.70
C GLN A 160 9.16 7.10 6.98
N LYS A 161 9.10 7.71 5.78
CA LYS A 161 7.89 7.72 4.94
C LYS A 161 7.50 6.30 4.51
N ALA A 162 8.46 5.51 4.03
CA ALA A 162 8.21 4.12 3.62
C ALA A 162 7.68 3.28 4.80
N MET A 163 8.31 3.39 5.97
CA MET A 163 7.87 2.67 7.17
C MET A 163 6.51 3.13 7.69
N ARG A 164 6.15 4.40 7.51
CA ARG A 164 4.79 4.89 7.84
C ARG A 164 3.74 4.24 6.94
N TYR A 165 4.00 4.10 5.65
CA TYR A 165 3.08 3.44 4.73
C TYR A 165 2.99 1.94 4.99
N LEU A 166 4.12 1.25 5.14
CA LEU A 166 4.15 -0.16 5.50
C LEU A 166 3.41 -0.41 6.82
N SER A 167 3.66 0.43 7.84
CA SER A 167 2.96 0.31 9.13
C SER A 167 1.46 0.50 8.98
N ALA A 168 1.01 1.46 8.17
CA ALA A 168 -0.42 1.70 7.95
C ALA A 168 -1.12 0.52 7.26
N ILE A 169 -0.47 -0.09 6.26
CA ILE A 169 -0.96 -1.30 5.58
C ILE A 169 -0.98 -2.48 6.56
N MET A 170 0.13 -2.75 7.26
CA MET A 170 0.19 -3.85 8.22
C MET A 170 -0.80 -3.67 9.38
N ASN A 171 -1.05 -2.44 9.83
CA ASN A 171 -2.02 -2.18 10.89
C ASN A 171 -3.46 -2.47 10.45
N SER A 172 -3.81 -2.39 9.16
CA SER A 172 -5.17 -2.76 8.73
C SER A 172 -5.45 -4.26 8.86
N TYR A 173 -4.41 -5.08 8.97
CA TYR A 173 -4.51 -6.54 9.15
C TYR A 173 -4.09 -7.01 10.55
N ALA A 174 -3.71 -6.09 11.45
CA ALA A 174 -3.14 -6.45 12.75
C ALA A 174 -4.12 -7.19 13.68
N ASN A 175 -5.42 -6.94 13.51
CA ASN A 175 -6.48 -7.58 14.28
C ASN A 175 -7.29 -8.57 13.44
N ASP A 176 -6.91 -8.79 12.18
CA ASP A 176 -7.65 -9.66 11.29
C ASP A 176 -7.39 -11.11 11.65
N THR A 177 -8.47 -11.87 11.75
CA THR A 177 -8.42 -13.30 12.01
C THR A 177 -9.27 -14.06 11.00
N TYR A 178 -8.83 -15.25 10.64
CA TYR A 178 -9.61 -16.18 9.83
C TYR A 178 -9.61 -17.55 10.48
N GLN A 179 -10.80 -18.04 10.80
CA GLN A 179 -11.00 -19.29 11.56
C GLN A 179 -10.16 -19.33 12.85
N GLY A 180 -10.08 -18.21 13.57
CA GLY A 180 -9.34 -18.09 14.84
C GLY A 180 -7.82 -17.95 14.69
N LYS A 181 -7.27 -17.95 13.48
CA LYS A 181 -5.84 -17.68 13.22
C LYS A 181 -5.64 -16.23 12.80
N SER A 182 -4.71 -15.53 13.45
CA SER A 182 -4.36 -14.14 13.10
C SER A 182 -3.54 -14.09 11.80
N VAL A 183 -3.82 -13.08 10.96
CA VAL A 183 -3.01 -12.74 9.78
C VAL A 183 -1.60 -12.30 10.21
N LEU A 184 -1.50 -11.56 11.31
CA LEU A 184 -0.25 -11.11 11.91
C LEU A 184 -0.16 -11.62 13.37
N PRO A 185 0.36 -12.84 13.59
CA PRO A 185 0.41 -13.46 14.93
C PRO A 185 1.16 -12.62 15.96
N ASP A 186 2.28 -12.02 15.56
CA ASP A 186 3.12 -11.16 16.42
C ASP A 186 2.76 -9.67 16.30
N GLY A 187 1.61 -9.36 15.69
CA GLY A 187 1.17 -8.01 15.36
C GLY A 187 2.01 -7.34 14.28
N ASN A 188 1.95 -6.02 14.21
CA ASN A 188 2.64 -5.25 13.16
C ASN A 188 4.17 -5.25 13.37
N PRO A 189 4.96 -5.86 12.47
CA PRO A 189 6.42 -5.95 12.62
C PRO A 189 7.10 -4.58 12.60
N VAL A 190 6.47 -3.54 12.02
CA VAL A 190 7.02 -2.18 11.93
C VAL A 190 7.14 -1.50 13.29
N ARG A 191 6.43 -2.00 14.31
CA ARG A 191 6.54 -1.51 15.70
C ARG A 191 7.94 -1.70 16.28
N VAL A 192 8.76 -2.60 15.73
CA VAL A 192 10.18 -2.73 16.11
C VAL A 192 10.94 -1.40 16.09
N LEU A 193 10.57 -0.48 15.19
CA LEU A 193 11.24 0.81 15.07
C LEU A 193 10.95 1.75 16.25
N SER A 194 9.74 1.69 16.82
CA SER A 194 9.41 2.41 18.05
C SER A 194 10.00 1.71 19.27
N ASP A 195 9.91 0.38 19.31
CA ASP A 195 10.33 -0.42 20.46
C ASP A 195 11.84 -0.29 20.71
N LYS A 196 12.63 -0.28 19.62
CA LYS A 196 14.09 -0.06 19.66
C LYS A 196 14.49 1.42 19.62
N ARG A 197 13.52 2.35 19.56
CA ARG A 197 13.74 3.80 19.48
C ARG A 197 14.74 4.24 18.39
N VAL A 198 14.72 3.56 17.24
CA VAL A 198 15.69 3.84 16.14
C VAL A 198 15.32 5.05 15.27
N ARG A 199 14.14 5.64 15.50
CA ARG A 199 13.67 6.80 14.71
C ARG A 199 14.20 8.10 15.32
N SER A 200 15.00 8.82 14.55
CA SER A 200 15.38 10.19 14.87
C SER A 200 14.31 11.19 14.43
N GLN A 201 14.16 12.30 15.16
CA GLN A 201 13.31 13.39 14.71
C GLN A 201 13.92 14.10 13.50
N LEU A 202 13.10 14.36 12.48
CA LEU A 202 13.53 15.12 11.31
C LEU A 202 13.62 16.61 11.64
N LYS A 203 14.79 17.21 11.44
CA LYS A 203 15.01 18.65 11.59
C LYS A 203 14.27 19.40 10.46
N PRO A 204 13.46 20.42 10.77
CA PRO A 204 12.77 21.21 9.77
C PRO A 204 13.77 22.04 8.94
N ARG A 205 13.40 22.37 7.70
CA ARG A 205 14.16 23.32 6.88
C ARG A 205 13.97 24.72 7.46
N ARG A 206 15.08 25.39 7.79
CA ARG A 206 15.11 26.77 8.30
C ARG A 206 15.53 27.80 7.26
N THR A 207 15.92 27.35 6.07
CA THR A 207 16.29 28.23 4.95
C THR A 207 15.05 28.94 4.40
N PHE A 208 15.11 30.27 4.31
CA PHE A 208 14.07 31.12 3.72
C PHE A 208 14.70 32.18 2.81
N LEU A 209 13.88 32.82 1.97
CA LEU A 209 14.33 33.94 1.14
C LEU A 209 14.53 35.19 2.01
N ASN A 210 15.80 35.51 2.28
CA ASN A 210 16.16 36.74 2.98
C ASN A 210 15.93 37.99 2.11
N THR A 211 16.08 39.18 2.69
CA THR A 211 15.81 40.45 2.01
C THR A 211 16.61 40.58 0.71
N SER A 212 17.91 40.32 0.73
CA SER A 212 18.76 40.39 -0.48
C SER A 212 18.30 39.44 -1.58
N ALA A 213 17.93 38.20 -1.24
CA ALA A 213 17.42 37.23 -2.19
C ALA A 213 16.07 37.69 -2.79
N ARG A 214 15.18 38.26 -1.97
CA ARG A 214 13.91 38.81 -2.45
C ARG A 214 14.12 40.00 -3.39
N THR A 215 15.02 40.93 -3.06
CA THR A 215 15.36 42.07 -3.93
C THR A 215 15.77 41.60 -5.32
N LYS A 216 16.72 40.65 -5.39
CA LYS A 216 17.16 40.06 -6.67
C LYS A 216 16.01 39.44 -7.46
N ILE A 217 15.07 38.79 -6.78
CA ILE A 217 13.89 38.21 -7.45
C ILE A 217 12.99 39.32 -7.98
N PHE A 218 12.73 40.38 -7.21
CA PHE A 218 11.94 41.52 -7.65
C PHE A 218 12.58 42.26 -8.83
N ASP A 219 13.91 42.43 -8.84
CA ASP A 219 14.63 43.03 -9.96
C ASP A 219 14.41 42.23 -11.25
N VAL A 220 14.53 40.90 -11.17
CA VAL A 220 14.29 40.02 -12.32
C VAL A 220 12.82 40.06 -12.75
N ILE A 221 11.87 40.14 -11.81
CA ILE A 221 10.45 40.28 -12.13
C ILE A 221 10.19 41.59 -12.87
N ALA A 222 10.76 42.71 -12.40
CA ALA A 222 10.61 44.02 -13.04
C ALA A 222 11.22 44.03 -14.44
N LEU A 223 12.43 43.49 -14.59
CA LEU A 223 13.12 43.39 -15.87
C LEU A 223 12.37 42.48 -16.87
N ALA A 224 11.76 41.39 -16.42
CA ALA A 224 11.08 40.44 -17.30
C ALA A 224 9.90 41.05 -18.08
N HIS A 225 9.35 42.18 -17.63
CA HIS A 225 8.30 42.93 -18.32
C HIS A 225 8.83 44.00 -19.28
N HIS A 226 10.14 44.27 -19.27
CA HIS A 226 10.73 45.28 -20.13
C HIS A 226 10.86 44.78 -21.58
N ALA A 227 10.50 45.61 -22.56
CA ALA A 227 10.53 45.23 -23.99
C ALA A 227 11.92 44.75 -24.46
N SER A 228 12.98 45.32 -23.90
CA SER A 228 14.38 44.96 -24.23
C SER A 228 14.92 43.75 -23.45
N TYR A 229 14.11 43.09 -22.61
CA TYR A 229 14.57 41.94 -21.83
C TYR A 229 14.75 40.71 -22.71
N CYS A 230 16.00 40.25 -22.81
CA CYS A 230 16.38 39.08 -23.61
C CYS A 230 16.65 37.81 -22.78
N GLY A 231 16.24 37.80 -21.50
CA GLY A 231 16.45 36.65 -20.62
C GLY A 231 15.45 35.52 -20.83
N LYS A 232 15.66 34.40 -20.10
CA LYS A 232 14.87 33.17 -20.26
C LYS A 232 13.51 33.20 -19.55
N ILE A 233 13.28 34.16 -18.65
CA ILE A 233 12.05 34.23 -17.84
C ILE A 233 11.01 35.04 -18.61
N LYS A 234 9.90 34.40 -18.98
CA LYS A 234 8.78 35.08 -19.63
C LYS A 234 8.02 35.96 -18.63
N PRO A 235 7.35 37.04 -19.08
CA PRO A 235 6.51 37.88 -18.23
C PRO A 235 5.51 37.09 -17.37
N GLN A 236 4.87 36.05 -17.93
CA GLN A 236 3.91 35.21 -17.20
C GLN A 236 4.56 34.39 -16.08
N HIS A 237 5.82 33.96 -16.26
CA HIS A 237 6.55 33.26 -15.20
C HIS A 237 6.89 34.23 -14.06
N ALA A 238 7.29 35.47 -14.40
CA ALA A 238 7.57 36.51 -13.43
C ALA A 238 6.31 36.88 -12.63
N ASP A 239 5.17 37.02 -13.30
CA ASP A 239 3.89 37.28 -12.66
C ASP A 239 3.47 36.14 -11.73
N PHE A 240 3.60 34.89 -12.16
CA PHE A 240 3.31 33.76 -11.29
C PHE A 240 4.17 33.76 -10.00
N VAL A 241 5.47 34.06 -10.11
CA VAL A 241 6.35 34.17 -8.93
C VAL A 241 5.97 35.38 -8.07
N TYR A 242 5.64 36.51 -8.68
CA TYR A 242 5.18 37.71 -7.97
C TYR A 242 3.90 37.43 -7.18
N LEU A 243 2.92 36.74 -7.79
CA LEU A 243 1.69 36.31 -7.12
C LEU A 243 1.99 35.49 -5.86
N LEU A 244 2.89 34.50 -5.95
CA LEU A 244 3.28 33.68 -4.80
C LEU A 244 3.93 34.51 -3.68
N LEU A 245 4.75 35.50 -4.03
CA LEU A 245 5.44 36.35 -3.06
C LEU A 245 4.49 37.28 -2.31
N ILE A 246 3.50 37.86 -2.99
CA ILE A 246 2.60 38.85 -2.39
C ILE A 246 1.37 38.23 -1.70
N THR A 247 0.98 37.01 -2.06
CA THR A 247 -0.18 36.32 -1.49
C THR A 247 0.18 35.22 -0.48
N GLY A 248 1.40 34.68 -0.55
CA GLY A 248 1.79 33.53 0.27
C GLY A 248 1.07 32.22 -0.07
N MET A 249 0.37 32.16 -1.21
CA MET A 249 -0.33 30.95 -1.66
C MET A 249 0.63 29.77 -1.84
N ARG A 250 0.12 28.54 -1.67
CA ARG A 250 0.90 27.36 -2.07
C ARG A 250 1.04 27.34 -3.58
N PHE A 251 2.19 26.85 -4.06
CA PHE A 251 2.49 26.75 -5.50
C PHE A 251 1.34 26.15 -6.33
N GLN A 252 0.75 25.04 -5.87
CA GLN A 252 -0.35 24.39 -6.60
C GLN A 252 -1.68 25.16 -6.51
N GLU A 253 -1.94 25.83 -5.39
CA GLU A 253 -3.14 26.66 -5.21
C GLU A 253 -3.12 27.84 -6.19
N ALA A 254 -1.98 28.55 -6.28
CA ALA A 254 -1.79 29.60 -7.26
C ALA A 254 -1.86 29.09 -8.70
N ARG A 255 -1.25 27.93 -8.98
CA ARG A 255 -1.20 27.36 -10.34
C ARG A 255 -2.57 26.90 -10.86
N LEU A 256 -3.47 26.50 -9.97
CA LEU A 256 -4.78 25.96 -10.31
C LEU A 256 -5.92 26.97 -10.13
N LEU A 257 -5.62 28.20 -9.72
CA LEU A 257 -6.60 29.27 -9.61
C LEU A 257 -7.24 29.55 -10.98
N ARG A 258 -8.57 29.61 -11.02
CA ARG A 258 -9.35 29.83 -12.25
C ARG A 258 -10.04 31.18 -12.20
N TRP A 259 -10.25 31.80 -13.36
CA TRP A 259 -10.96 33.07 -13.50
C TRP A 259 -12.37 33.05 -12.90
N GLN A 260 -13.09 31.94 -13.02
CA GLN A 260 -14.42 31.76 -12.42
C GLN A 260 -14.41 31.83 -10.88
N ASN A 261 -13.25 31.72 -10.25
CA ASN A 261 -13.07 31.82 -8.80
C ASN A 261 -12.58 33.21 -8.38
N ILE A 262 -12.53 34.20 -9.29
CA ILE A 262 -12.04 35.55 -9.05
C ILE A 262 -13.21 36.51 -9.25
N ASP A 263 -13.61 37.16 -8.16
CA ASP A 263 -14.61 38.22 -8.14
C ASP A 263 -13.96 39.60 -8.20
N SER A 264 -14.74 40.67 -8.07
CA SER A 264 -14.21 42.04 -8.07
C SER A 264 -13.38 42.40 -6.82
N TRP A 265 -13.62 41.72 -5.70
CA TRP A 265 -13.02 42.05 -4.38
C TRP A 265 -12.27 40.89 -3.74
N SER A 266 -12.47 39.66 -4.22
CA SER A 266 -11.92 38.45 -3.61
C SER A 266 -11.67 37.36 -4.63
N TYR A 267 -10.84 36.38 -4.25
CA TYR A 267 -10.68 35.15 -5.01
C TYR A 267 -10.70 33.94 -4.08
N THR A 268 -11.27 32.84 -4.58
CA THR A 268 -11.52 31.62 -3.81
C THR A 268 -10.57 30.51 -4.23
N ILE A 269 -9.80 30.01 -3.27
CA ILE A 269 -8.89 28.88 -3.47
C ILE A 269 -9.61 27.60 -3.08
N THR A 270 -9.87 26.76 -4.09
CA THR A 270 -10.57 25.48 -3.94
C THR A 270 -9.59 24.29 -3.92
N ASP A 271 -10.07 23.11 -3.49
CA ASP A 271 -9.30 21.86 -3.42
C ASP A 271 -7.97 21.99 -2.65
N THR A 272 -8.03 22.70 -1.53
CA THR A 272 -6.84 22.88 -0.70
C THR A 272 -6.37 21.57 -0.11
N LYS A 273 -5.10 21.55 0.33
CA LYS A 273 -4.52 20.38 1.00
C LYS A 273 -5.31 19.94 2.24
N ASN A 274 -5.98 20.88 2.91
CA ASN A 274 -6.73 20.64 4.14
C ASN A 274 -8.24 20.42 3.90
N GLY A 275 -8.69 20.50 2.64
CA GLY A 275 -10.11 20.31 2.28
C GLY A 275 -11.02 21.47 2.66
N VAL A 276 -10.44 22.61 3.07
CA VAL A 276 -11.18 23.83 3.41
C VAL A 276 -10.82 24.89 2.38
N ASP A 277 -11.84 25.40 1.70
CA ASP A 277 -11.68 26.53 0.79
C ASP A 277 -11.41 27.79 1.60
N HIS A 278 -10.58 28.68 1.07
CA HIS A 278 -10.36 29.99 1.69
C HIS A 278 -10.44 31.09 0.66
N VAL A 279 -11.03 32.19 1.12
CA VAL A 279 -11.28 33.39 0.34
C VAL A 279 -10.26 34.43 0.74
N LEU A 280 -9.56 35.01 -0.24
CA LEU A 280 -8.55 36.04 -0.02
C LEU A 280 -9.00 37.35 -0.70
N PRO A 281 -8.74 38.51 -0.09
CA PRO A 281 -9.07 39.79 -0.69
C PRO A 281 -8.13 40.10 -1.86
N ILE A 282 -8.65 40.83 -2.85
CA ILE A 282 -7.86 41.37 -3.95
C ILE A 282 -7.26 42.71 -3.51
N THR A 283 -5.94 42.74 -3.32
CA THR A 283 -5.19 43.99 -3.11
C THR A 283 -4.94 44.68 -4.45
N PRO A 284 -4.59 45.98 -4.48
CA PRO A 284 -4.28 46.68 -5.73
C PRO A 284 -3.22 45.97 -6.59
N SER A 285 -2.18 45.43 -5.96
CA SER A 285 -1.11 44.68 -6.65
C SER A 285 -1.61 43.35 -7.25
N VAL A 286 -2.50 42.65 -6.54
CA VAL A 286 -3.12 41.41 -7.05
C VAL A 286 -4.08 41.74 -8.20
N LYS A 287 -4.86 42.82 -8.08
CA LYS A 287 -5.77 43.29 -9.13
C LYS A 287 -5.03 43.56 -10.43
N GLN A 288 -3.98 44.38 -10.37
CA GLN A 288 -3.15 44.72 -11.53
C GLN A 288 -2.54 43.47 -12.17
N LEU A 289 -2.09 42.51 -11.37
CA LEU A 289 -1.55 41.25 -11.89
C LEU A 289 -2.63 40.41 -12.58
N PHE A 290 -3.81 40.30 -12.00
CA PHE A 290 -4.93 39.57 -12.60
C PHE A 290 -5.38 40.23 -13.90
N GLU A 291 -5.58 41.54 -13.92
CA GLU A 291 -5.94 42.28 -15.15
C GLU A 291 -4.91 42.08 -16.26
N ARG A 292 -3.61 42.14 -15.92
CA ARG A 292 -2.52 41.92 -16.90
C ARG A 292 -2.49 40.51 -17.48
N ASN A 293 -2.92 39.50 -16.73
CA ASN A 293 -2.87 38.09 -17.15
C ASN A 293 -4.23 37.58 -17.64
N ARG A 294 -5.25 38.42 -17.67
CA ARG A 294 -6.55 38.07 -18.23
C ARG A 294 -6.40 38.08 -19.75
N PHE A 295 -6.36 36.89 -20.33
CA PHE A 295 -6.45 36.71 -21.77
C PHE A 295 -7.93 36.80 -22.16
N ASP A 296 -8.26 37.63 -23.15
CA ASP A 296 -9.52 37.53 -23.88
C ASP A 296 -9.58 36.25 -24.72
#